data_AF-A0A939VGJ2-F1
#
_entry.id   AF-A0A939VGJ2-F1
#
_cell.length_a   1.000
_cell.length_b   1.000
_cell.length_c   1.000
_cell.angle_alpha   90.00
_cell.angle_beta   90.00
_cell.angle_gamma   90.00
#
_symmetry.space_group_name_H-M   'P 1'
#
loop_
_entity.id
_entity.type
_entity.pdbx_description
1 polymer ?
#
loop_
_entity_poly.entity_id
_entity_poly.type
_entity_poly.pdbx_seq_one_letter_code
_entity_poly.pdbx_strand_id
1 'polypeptide(L)'
;DLGLLVIDEEQKFGVAAKEKLRKLRTEVDTLTLTATPIPRTLQFSLLGARDLSIIATPPANRIPIQTEIILFDEKEIKSIIEYELRRGGQVFFLHNNVEQLDSIAEILHRLVPDMRICIAHGQMAPKELEDKMLDFIRGDYDLLLCTTIIENGLDIPNANTIIINHAQNIGLSDLHQLRGRVGRSNRKAFCYLIVPPLVSITDDARKRLKAIEEFSDLGSGFNIAMQDLDIRGAGNLLGAEQSGFIMDMGYETYQKILAEAMEELGIETVGAVGGRTDARFRADCTVETDQPAFIPDDYIDITAEKIRIYKQLDSMNSEKEIDRFHIQLADRFGETPAEVDNLFNVVKIRNLGGALGFEKVIIKNGMLICFFISNALSPYYKSDQFNQHLVKIGNDSPFTLKQTEGKLKIITRGIDSTEAALRTLKKLQ
;
A
#
# COMPACT_ATOMS: atom_id res chain seq x y z
N ASP A 1 40.45 10.54 -4.78
CA ASP A 1 39.06 10.67 -5.26
C ASP A 1 38.08 10.01 -4.33
N LEU A 2 36.96 10.67 -4.08
CA LEU A 2 35.86 10.15 -3.27
C LEU A 2 34.99 9.26 -4.17
N GLY A 3 34.96 7.95 -3.93
CA GLY A 3 34.23 7.01 -4.80
C GLY A 3 32.81 6.68 -4.35
N LEU A 4 32.47 6.87 -3.07
CA LEU A 4 31.16 6.50 -2.51
C LEU A 4 30.75 7.47 -1.39
N LEU A 5 29.48 7.89 -1.42
CA LEU A 5 28.84 8.69 -0.39
C LEU A 5 27.67 7.90 0.23
N VAL A 6 27.72 7.62 1.52
CA VAL A 6 26.62 6.98 2.26
C VAL A 6 25.93 8.01 3.14
N ILE A 7 24.62 8.16 2.97
CA ILE A 7 23.77 9.08 3.74
C ILE A 7 22.75 8.26 4.52
N ASP A 8 22.82 8.31 5.85
CA ASP A 8 21.85 7.67 6.74
C ASP A 8 20.86 8.70 7.31
N GLU A 9 19.59 8.31 7.46
CA GLU A 9 18.48 9.16 7.93
C GLU A 9 18.34 10.49 7.15
N GLU A 10 18.22 10.39 5.81
CA GLU A 10 18.20 11.53 4.87
C GLU A 10 17.21 12.66 5.24
N GLN A 11 16.11 12.33 5.94
CA GLN A 11 15.09 13.28 6.39
C GLN A 11 15.61 14.32 7.38
N LYS A 12 16.70 14.03 8.11
CA LYS A 12 17.30 14.96 9.07
C LYS A 12 18.19 16.01 8.43
N PHE A 13 18.55 15.83 7.16
CA PHE A 13 19.37 16.80 6.43
C PHE A 13 18.50 17.92 5.84
N GLY A 14 18.80 19.17 6.24
CA GLY A 14 18.19 20.35 5.63
C GLY A 14 18.58 20.53 4.16
N VAL A 15 17.78 21.28 3.41
CA VAL A 15 17.97 21.53 1.97
C VAL A 15 19.38 22.07 1.66
N ALA A 16 19.92 22.94 2.50
CA ALA A 16 21.26 23.53 2.33
C ALA A 16 22.40 22.51 2.48
N ALA A 17 22.27 21.55 3.39
CA ALA A 17 23.24 20.47 3.53
C ALA A 17 23.20 19.53 2.30
N LYS A 18 21.99 19.24 1.81
CA LYS A 18 21.78 18.46 0.58
C LYS A 18 22.33 19.16 -0.67
N GLU A 19 22.17 20.47 -0.79
CA GLU A 19 22.76 21.30 -1.85
C GLU A 19 24.30 21.28 -1.83
N LYS A 20 24.90 21.34 -0.63
CA LYS A 20 26.36 21.30 -0.47
C LYS A 20 26.94 19.93 -0.83
N LEU A 21 26.26 18.85 -0.42
CA LEU A 21 26.56 17.48 -0.82
C LEU A 21 26.34 17.27 -2.33
N ARG A 22 25.32 17.91 -2.92
CA ARG A 22 25.06 17.90 -4.37
C ARG A 22 26.14 18.60 -5.20
N LYS A 23 26.90 19.55 -4.65
CA LYS A 23 28.03 20.18 -5.36
C LYS A 23 29.27 19.29 -5.42
N LEU A 24 29.39 18.34 -4.49
CA LEU A 24 30.42 17.29 -4.49
C LEU A 24 30.04 16.09 -5.39
N ARG A 25 28.84 16.09 -5.97
CA ARG A 25 28.09 14.93 -6.50
C ARG A 25 28.36 14.60 -7.96
N THR A 26 29.01 15.46 -8.73
CA THR A 26 29.00 15.34 -10.20
C THR A 26 29.56 14.00 -10.70
N GLU A 27 30.35 13.29 -9.88
CA GLU A 27 31.01 12.02 -10.24
C GLU A 27 31.01 10.95 -9.13
N VAL A 28 30.24 11.10 -8.03
CA VAL A 28 30.33 10.20 -6.86
C VAL A 28 29.07 9.35 -6.66
N ASP A 29 29.23 8.03 -6.57
CA ASP A 29 28.13 7.10 -6.28
C ASP A 29 27.53 7.38 -4.90
N THR A 30 26.19 7.37 -4.78
CA THR A 30 25.50 7.74 -3.53
C THR A 30 24.53 6.65 -3.08
N LEU A 31 24.70 6.15 -1.85
CA LEU A 31 23.77 5.24 -1.18
C LEU A 31 23.01 6.00 -0.08
N THR A 32 21.68 6.01 -0.13
CA THR A 32 20.84 6.64 0.89
C THR A 32 20.06 5.58 1.67
N LEU A 33 20.13 5.63 2.99
CA LEU A 33 19.45 4.72 3.92
C LEU A 33 18.45 5.52 4.76
N THR A 34 17.24 4.98 4.95
CA THR A 34 16.20 5.61 5.76
C THR A 34 15.17 4.58 6.21
N ALA A 35 14.70 4.71 7.46
CA ALA A 35 13.63 3.88 7.99
C ALA A 35 12.23 4.31 7.48
N THR A 36 12.09 5.56 7.05
CA THR A 36 10.86 6.14 6.50
C THR A 36 11.24 7.12 5.38
N PRO A 37 11.17 6.71 4.10
CA PRO A 37 11.58 7.58 3.01
C PRO A 37 10.72 8.85 2.97
N ILE A 38 11.37 9.99 2.74
CA ILE A 38 10.69 11.29 2.63
C ILE A 38 9.65 11.18 1.51
N PRO A 39 8.39 11.64 1.70
CA PRO A 39 7.33 11.50 0.71
C PRO A 39 7.74 11.92 -0.71
N ARG A 40 8.47 13.03 -0.84
CA ARG A 40 9.02 13.51 -2.12
C ARG A 40 10.12 12.62 -2.70
N THR A 41 11.01 12.09 -1.86
CA THR A 41 12.07 11.16 -2.30
C THR A 41 11.49 9.83 -2.76
N LEU A 42 10.50 9.31 -2.01
CA LEU A 42 9.75 8.12 -2.37
C LEU A 42 9.05 8.31 -3.72
N GLN A 43 8.41 9.47 -3.92
CA GLN A 43 7.76 9.82 -5.19
C GLN A 43 8.75 9.81 -6.38
N PHE A 44 9.96 10.37 -6.23
CA PHE A 44 10.98 10.34 -7.30
C PHE A 44 11.50 8.92 -7.59
N SER A 45 11.65 8.09 -6.56
CA SER A 45 12.00 6.68 -6.74
C SER A 45 10.89 5.90 -7.44
N LEU A 46 9.62 6.15 -7.11
CA LEU A 46 8.47 5.53 -7.75
C LEU A 46 8.30 5.96 -9.22
N LEU A 47 8.73 7.17 -9.57
CA LEU A 47 8.80 7.67 -10.95
C LEU A 47 10.00 7.12 -11.76
N GLY A 48 10.79 6.21 -11.20
CA GLY A 48 11.95 5.61 -11.88
C GLY A 48 13.17 6.53 -11.99
N ALA A 49 13.15 7.71 -11.37
CA ALA A 49 14.28 8.64 -11.40
C ALA A 49 15.40 8.28 -10.40
N ARG A 50 15.15 7.33 -9.50
CA ARG A 50 16.10 6.80 -8.50
C ARG A 50 15.84 5.33 -8.22
N ASP A 51 16.88 4.52 -8.27
CA ASP A 51 16.84 3.12 -7.83
C ASP A 51 16.47 3.03 -6.34
N LEU A 52 15.59 2.09 -6.01
CA LEU A 52 15.08 1.87 -4.67
C LEU A 52 15.12 0.38 -4.35
N SER A 53 15.72 0.04 -3.20
CA SER A 53 15.78 -1.32 -2.68
C SER A 53 15.12 -1.36 -1.31
N ILE A 54 14.15 -2.26 -1.15
CA ILE A 54 13.37 -2.41 0.09
C ILE A 54 13.86 -3.63 0.84
N ILE A 55 14.32 -3.42 2.07
CA ILE A 55 14.64 -4.51 3.00
C ILE A 55 13.41 -4.75 3.89
N ALA A 56 12.53 -5.65 3.45
CA ALA A 56 11.26 -5.93 4.15
C ALA A 56 11.40 -6.99 5.26
N THR A 57 12.32 -7.95 5.10
CA THR A 57 12.44 -9.10 6.01
C THR A 57 13.05 -8.69 7.35
N PRO A 58 12.31 -8.79 8.47
CA PRO A 58 12.87 -8.50 9.79
C PRO A 58 13.85 -9.59 10.26
N PRO A 59 14.74 -9.29 11.21
CA PRO A 59 15.57 -10.31 11.86
C PRO A 59 14.70 -11.38 12.55
N ALA A 60 15.16 -12.63 12.55
CA ALA A 60 14.40 -13.82 12.96
C ALA A 60 13.80 -13.81 14.38
N ASN A 61 14.25 -12.91 15.26
CA ASN A 61 13.82 -12.84 16.67
C ASN A 61 12.98 -11.59 17.01
N ARG A 62 12.52 -10.82 16.02
CA ARG A 62 11.78 -9.58 16.30
C ARG A 62 10.28 -9.84 16.38
N ILE A 63 9.67 -9.48 17.52
CA ILE A 63 8.23 -9.62 17.79
C ILE A 63 7.53 -8.31 17.41
N PRO A 64 6.38 -8.33 16.71
CA PRO A 64 5.61 -7.13 16.41
C PRO A 64 5.22 -6.37 17.68
N ILE A 65 5.20 -5.03 17.59
CA ILE A 65 4.83 -4.15 18.70
C ILE A 65 3.32 -3.98 18.68
N GLN A 66 2.64 -4.37 19.78
CA GLN A 66 1.20 -4.17 19.90
C GLN A 66 0.93 -2.69 20.09
N THR A 67 0.22 -2.08 19.13
CA THR A 67 -0.09 -0.65 19.13
C THR A 67 -1.57 -0.46 19.40
N GLU A 68 -1.92 0.40 20.35
CA GLU A 68 -3.31 0.68 20.73
C GLU A 68 -3.54 2.18 20.89
N ILE A 69 -4.67 2.66 20.39
CA ILE A 69 -5.11 4.04 20.60
C ILE A 69 -6.00 4.07 21.85
N ILE A 70 -5.59 4.87 22.85
CA ILE A 70 -6.31 4.98 24.13
C ILE A 70 -6.67 6.43 24.44
N LEU A 71 -7.65 6.63 25.31
CA LEU A 71 -7.95 7.95 25.85
C LEU A 71 -7.04 8.25 27.04
N PHE A 72 -6.97 9.52 27.44
CA PHE A 72 -6.30 9.88 28.68
C PHE A 72 -7.17 9.43 29.87
N ASP A 73 -6.98 8.19 30.33
CA ASP A 73 -7.58 7.62 31.53
C ASP A 73 -6.49 7.25 32.54
N GLU A 74 -6.54 7.88 33.71
CA GLU A 74 -5.56 7.66 34.79
C GLU A 74 -5.46 6.20 35.25
N LYS A 75 -6.57 5.45 35.28
CA LYS A 75 -6.59 4.05 35.72
C LYS A 75 -5.98 3.14 34.66
N GLU A 76 -6.25 3.42 33.39
CA GLU A 76 -5.68 2.68 32.28
C GLU A 76 -4.17 2.90 32.20
N ILE A 77 -3.72 4.16 32.24
CA ILE A 77 -2.29 4.53 32.25
C ILE A 77 -1.58 3.86 33.43
N LYS A 78 -2.17 3.89 34.62
CA LYS A 78 -1.63 3.21 35.80
C LYS A 78 -1.47 1.71 35.58
N SER A 79 -2.49 1.05 35.03
CA SER A 79 -2.49 -0.39 34.79
C SER A 79 -1.40 -0.80 33.80
N ILE A 80 -1.21 -0.01 32.74
CA ILE A 80 -0.16 -0.19 31.73
C ILE A 80 1.24 -0.08 32.36
N ILE A 81 1.47 0.97 33.15
CA ILE A 81 2.75 1.19 33.82
C ILE A 81 3.03 0.05 34.80
N GLU A 82 2.09 -0.27 35.69
CA GLU A 82 2.25 -1.35 36.67
C GLU A 82 2.46 -2.73 36.02
N TYR A 83 1.87 -2.97 34.85
CA TYR A 83 2.13 -4.18 34.08
C TYR A 83 3.58 -4.27 33.62
N GLU A 84 4.15 -3.17 33.10
CA GLU A 84 5.56 -3.13 32.67
C GLU A 84 6.53 -3.29 33.86
N LEU A 85 6.25 -2.61 34.97
CA LEU A 85 7.09 -2.67 36.15
C LEU A 85 7.08 -4.07 36.79
N ARG A 86 5.92 -4.74 36.84
CA ARG A 86 5.79 -6.11 37.37
C ARG A 86 6.62 -7.14 36.61
N ARG A 87 6.86 -6.92 35.32
CA ARG A 87 7.73 -7.78 34.50
C ARG A 87 9.20 -7.33 34.47
N GLY A 88 9.56 -6.34 35.29
CA GLY A 88 10.90 -5.78 35.40
C GLY A 88 11.37 -5.07 34.13
N GLY A 89 10.44 -4.49 33.37
CA GLY A 89 10.75 -3.65 32.22
C GLY A 89 10.67 -2.17 32.55
N GLN A 90 11.06 -1.34 31.59
CA GLN A 90 11.05 0.12 31.73
C GLN A 90 10.05 0.75 30.76
N VAL A 91 9.49 1.89 31.15
CA VAL A 91 8.46 2.62 30.39
C VAL A 91 9.04 3.91 29.81
N PHE A 92 8.75 4.17 28.54
CA PHE A 92 8.89 5.49 27.96
C PHE A 92 7.56 6.23 28.01
N PHE A 93 7.57 7.46 28.52
CA PHE A 93 6.44 8.36 28.45
C PHE A 93 6.84 9.62 27.66
N LEU A 94 6.29 9.78 26.48
CA LEU A 94 6.55 10.93 25.62
C LEU A 94 5.48 12.00 25.84
N HIS A 95 5.90 13.22 26.13
CA HIS A 95 5.03 14.38 26.17
C HIS A 95 5.74 15.57 25.51
N ASN A 96 5.23 16.03 24.37
CA ASN A 96 5.91 17.04 23.54
C ASN A 96 5.64 18.48 24.00
N ASN A 97 5.89 18.76 25.29
CA ASN A 97 5.87 20.11 25.86
C ASN A 97 6.75 20.14 27.11
N VAL A 98 7.89 20.85 27.05
CA VAL A 98 8.86 20.93 28.15
C VAL A 98 8.23 21.57 29.40
N GLU A 99 7.42 22.62 29.23
CA GLU A 99 6.83 23.39 30.33
C GLU A 99 5.85 22.56 31.18
N GLN A 100 5.30 21.49 30.59
CA GLN A 100 4.31 20.62 31.24
C GLN A 100 4.91 19.34 31.81
N LEU A 101 6.20 19.07 31.60
CA LEU A 101 6.82 17.81 32.05
C LEU A 101 6.75 17.63 33.56
N ASP A 102 7.02 18.68 34.34
CA ASP A 102 6.97 18.60 35.80
C ASP A 102 5.55 18.27 36.29
N SER A 103 4.53 18.89 35.71
CA SER A 103 3.13 18.59 36.04
C SER A 103 2.74 17.16 35.65
N ILE A 104 3.21 16.66 34.50
CA ILE A 104 2.99 15.26 34.10
C ILE A 104 3.73 14.30 35.04
N ALA A 105 4.95 14.63 35.48
CA ALA A 105 5.70 13.82 36.43
C ALA A 105 4.97 13.72 37.78
N GLU A 106 4.38 14.82 38.27
CA GLU A 106 3.56 14.81 39.49
C GLU A 106 2.32 13.92 39.35
N ILE A 107 1.65 13.96 38.19
CA ILE A 107 0.51 13.07 37.90
C ILE A 107 0.97 11.62 37.91
N LEU A 108 2.04 11.28 37.19
CA LEU A 108 2.58 9.92 37.11
C LEU A 108 3.02 9.40 38.48
N HIS A 109 3.67 10.24 39.30
CA HIS A 109 4.07 9.89 40.65
C HIS A 109 2.85 9.66 41.57
N ARG A 110 1.76 10.41 41.40
CA ARG A 110 0.50 10.17 42.12
C ARG A 110 -0.13 8.83 41.72
N LEU A 111 -0.07 8.47 40.44
CA LEU A 111 -0.63 7.21 39.93
C LEU A 111 0.15 6.01 40.43
N VAL A 112 1.50 6.09 40.40
CA VAL A 112 2.43 5.04 40.81
C VAL A 112 3.52 5.63 41.72
N PRO A 113 3.28 5.71 43.05
CA PRO A 113 4.21 6.36 43.99
C PRO A 113 5.59 5.73 44.10
N ASP A 114 5.68 4.40 43.94
CA ASP A 114 6.93 3.65 44.10
C ASP A 114 7.83 3.69 42.85
N MET A 115 7.39 4.35 41.77
CA MET A 115 8.11 4.40 40.49
C MET A 115 9.19 5.49 40.48
N ARG A 116 10.40 5.12 40.06
CA ARG A 116 11.51 6.06 39.87
C ARG A 116 11.39 6.71 38.50
N ILE A 117 11.08 8.01 38.48
CA ILE A 117 10.87 8.79 37.26
C ILE A 117 12.13 9.60 36.93
N CYS A 118 12.61 9.47 35.70
CA CYS A 118 13.63 10.35 35.12
C CYS A 118 12.98 11.32 34.13
N ILE A 119 13.31 12.61 34.22
CA ILE A 119 12.87 13.63 33.26
C ILE A 119 14.04 14.03 32.37
N ALA A 120 13.85 13.92 31.05
CA ALA A 120 14.86 14.25 30.04
C ALA A 120 14.25 15.10 28.91
N HIS A 121 14.83 16.28 28.67
CA HIS A 121 14.41 17.17 27.59
C HIS A 121 15.57 17.96 26.99
N GLY A 122 15.32 18.67 25.88
CA GLY A 122 16.36 19.07 24.93
C GLY A 122 16.97 20.43 25.26
N GLN A 123 16.38 21.10 26.24
CA GLN A 123 16.90 22.32 26.83
C GLN A 123 17.91 22.02 27.94
N MET A 124 18.06 20.75 28.34
CA MET A 124 19.09 20.33 29.30
C MET A 124 20.48 20.45 28.69
N ALA A 125 21.48 20.63 29.56
CA ALA A 125 22.87 20.59 29.13
C ALA A 125 23.18 19.19 28.53
N PRO A 126 23.94 19.08 27.41
CA PRO A 126 24.20 17.81 26.74
C PRO A 126 24.75 16.72 27.67
N LYS A 127 25.63 17.10 28.59
CA LYS A 127 26.23 16.18 29.58
C LYS A 127 25.20 15.67 30.59
N GLU A 128 24.31 16.55 31.08
CA GLU A 128 23.25 16.15 32.01
C GLU A 128 22.26 15.19 31.34
N LEU A 129 21.91 15.47 30.08
CA LEU A 129 21.06 14.58 29.29
C LEU A 129 21.72 13.21 29.12
N GLU A 130 23.00 13.17 28.73
CA GLU A 130 23.76 11.93 28.58
C GLU A 130 23.80 11.11 29.89
N ASP A 131 24.12 11.76 31.01
CA ASP A 131 24.18 11.12 32.33
C ASP A 131 22.81 10.50 32.70
N LYS A 132 21.71 11.25 32.56
CA LYS A 132 20.35 10.75 32.82
C LYS A 132 19.95 9.59 31.91
N MET A 133 20.36 9.61 30.64
CA MET A 133 20.10 8.52 29.71
C MET A 133 20.89 7.27 30.08
N LEU A 134 22.14 7.42 30.52
CA LEU A 134 22.96 6.29 30.99
C LEU A 134 22.36 5.65 32.24
N ASP A 135 21.90 6.45 33.20
CA ASP A 135 21.25 5.97 34.42
C ASP A 135 19.94 5.22 34.09
N PHE A 136 19.16 5.74 33.13
CA PHE A 136 17.98 5.02 32.64
C PHE A 136 18.38 3.68 31.99
N ILE A 137 19.40 3.64 31.12
CA ILE A 137 19.85 2.39 30.49
C ILE A 137 20.33 1.36 31.53
N ARG A 138 20.93 1.81 32.64
CA ARG A 138 21.39 0.95 33.75
C ARG A 138 20.25 0.38 34.60
N GLY A 139 19.04 0.92 34.49
CA GLY A 139 17.88 0.50 35.30
C GLY A 139 17.75 1.24 36.63
N ASP A 140 18.43 2.39 36.77
CA ASP A 140 18.33 3.24 37.96
C ASP A 140 16.97 3.95 38.04
N TYR A 141 16.27 4.05 36.90
CA TYR A 141 14.94 4.60 36.75
C TYR A 141 14.00 3.63 36.04
N ASP A 142 12.73 3.67 36.43
CA ASP A 142 11.69 2.77 35.93
C ASP A 142 10.94 3.38 34.74
N LEU A 143 10.79 4.71 34.74
CA LEU A 143 10.12 5.46 33.68
C LEU A 143 10.95 6.67 33.24
N LEU A 144 11.07 6.85 31.93
CA LEU A 144 11.67 8.04 31.33
C LEU A 144 10.59 8.92 30.71
N LEU A 145 10.36 10.08 31.34
CA LEU A 145 9.48 11.13 30.87
C LEU A 145 10.27 12.12 30.00
N CYS A 146 9.87 12.28 28.74
CA CYS A 146 10.69 13.01 27.78
C CYS A 146 9.89 13.68 26.66
N THR A 147 10.55 14.61 25.95
CA THR A 147 10.09 15.13 24.65
C THR A 147 10.71 14.32 23.49
N THR A 148 10.47 14.70 22.24
CA THR A 148 10.87 14.00 20.99
C THR A 148 12.38 13.80 20.76
N ILE A 149 13.26 14.09 21.73
CA ILE A 149 14.72 13.99 21.58
C ILE A 149 15.21 12.56 21.36
N ILE A 150 14.39 11.57 21.73
CA ILE A 150 14.64 10.14 21.48
C ILE A 150 14.69 9.80 19.98
N GLU A 151 14.24 10.71 19.10
CA GLU A 151 14.42 10.56 17.64
C GLU A 151 15.89 10.38 17.23
N ASN A 152 16.87 10.84 18.02
CA ASN A 152 18.30 10.88 17.68
C ASN A 152 19.12 9.68 18.21
N GLY A 153 18.75 8.46 17.84
CA GLY A 153 19.72 7.36 17.77
C GLY A 153 20.01 6.60 19.06
N LEU A 154 19.31 6.89 20.16
CA LEU A 154 19.42 6.11 21.39
C LEU A 154 18.57 4.84 21.28
N ASP A 155 19.23 3.69 21.37
CA ASP A 155 18.61 2.38 21.46
C ASP A 155 18.58 1.96 22.92
N ILE A 156 17.39 1.75 23.48
CA ILE A 156 17.21 1.32 24.86
C ILE A 156 16.52 -0.05 24.84
N PRO A 157 17.30 -1.14 24.74
CA PRO A 157 16.74 -2.48 24.54
C PRO A 157 15.86 -2.96 25.70
N ASN A 158 16.01 -2.35 26.88
CA ASN A 158 15.28 -2.70 28.09
C ASN A 158 13.88 -2.06 28.16
N ALA A 159 13.61 -1.05 27.34
CA ALA A 159 12.31 -0.39 27.30
C ALA A 159 11.38 -1.13 26.32
N ASN A 160 10.32 -1.74 26.88
CA ASN A 160 9.38 -2.54 26.10
C ASN A 160 8.00 -1.89 26.01
N THR A 161 7.74 -0.80 26.73
CA THR A 161 6.47 -0.07 26.63
C THR A 161 6.74 1.41 26.36
N ILE A 162 6.12 1.95 25.31
CA ILE A 162 6.10 3.38 25.02
C ILE A 162 4.67 3.90 25.12
N ILE A 163 4.51 5.04 25.79
CA ILE A 163 3.26 5.77 25.93
C ILE A 163 3.48 7.15 25.31
N ILE A 164 2.71 7.48 24.28
CA ILE A 164 2.84 8.72 23.53
C ILE A 164 1.64 9.61 23.86
N ASN A 165 1.87 10.66 24.65
CA ASN A 165 0.84 11.62 24.99
C ASN A 165 0.61 12.62 23.86
N HIS A 166 -0.64 12.99 23.65
CA HIS A 166 -1.08 13.85 22.54
C HIS A 166 -0.61 13.35 21.17
N ALA A 167 -0.76 12.04 20.91
CA ALA A 167 -0.29 11.40 19.68
C ALA A 167 -0.91 12.01 18.41
N GLN A 168 -2.10 12.62 18.51
CA GLN A 168 -2.77 13.34 17.43
C GLN A 168 -1.99 14.56 16.92
N ASN A 169 -0.97 15.05 17.65
CA ASN A 169 -0.15 16.19 17.25
C ASN A 169 1.17 15.77 16.57
N ILE A 170 1.48 14.47 16.50
CA ILE A 170 2.78 13.96 16.04
C ILE A 170 2.66 13.37 14.63
N GLY A 171 3.64 13.65 13.76
CA GLY A 171 3.74 13.13 12.39
C GLY A 171 3.69 11.60 12.29
N LEU A 172 3.17 11.05 11.18
CA LEU A 172 3.07 9.58 11.01
C LEU A 172 4.46 8.94 11.01
N SER A 173 5.41 9.55 10.29
CA SER A 173 6.80 9.11 10.24
C SER A 173 7.46 9.13 11.63
N ASP A 174 7.19 10.19 12.42
CA ASP A 174 7.76 10.35 13.75
C ASP A 174 7.16 9.33 14.73
N LEU A 175 5.84 9.10 14.69
CA LEU A 175 5.17 8.04 15.44
C LEU A 175 5.76 6.66 15.11
N HIS A 176 6.00 6.38 13.83
CA HIS A 176 6.63 5.14 13.41
C HIS A 176 8.06 4.98 13.92
N GLN A 177 8.86 6.05 13.88
CA GLN A 177 10.23 6.04 14.41
C GLN A 177 10.22 5.85 15.92
N LEU A 178 9.37 6.57 16.66
CA LEU A 178 9.20 6.45 18.11
C LEU A 178 8.76 5.03 18.51
N ARG A 179 7.78 4.46 17.80
CA ARG A 179 7.37 3.05 17.96
C ARG A 179 8.57 2.11 17.77
N GLY A 180 9.39 2.34 16.74
CA GLY A 180 10.57 1.53 16.43
C GLY A 180 11.71 1.59 17.48
N ARG A 181 11.60 2.47 18.49
CA ARG A 181 12.57 2.58 19.60
C ARG A 181 12.33 1.56 20.72
N VAL A 182 11.16 0.95 20.79
CA VAL A 182 10.86 -0.12 21.76
C VAL A 182 10.80 -1.49 21.10
N GLY A 183 10.85 -2.56 21.89
CA GLY A 183 10.68 -3.93 21.38
C GLY A 183 11.87 -4.47 20.60
N ARG A 184 13.09 -4.13 21.04
CA ARG A 184 14.33 -4.72 20.51
C ARG A 184 14.75 -6.01 21.23
N SER A 185 14.09 -6.34 22.33
CA SER A 185 14.26 -7.58 23.08
C SER A 185 13.39 -8.71 22.51
N ASN A 186 13.56 -9.94 23.01
CA ASN A 186 12.69 -11.08 22.71
C ASN A 186 11.37 -11.05 23.51
N ARG A 187 11.03 -9.92 24.13
CA ARG A 187 9.78 -9.73 24.88
C ARG A 187 8.79 -8.95 24.04
N LYS A 188 7.50 -9.25 24.26
CA LYS A 188 6.42 -8.50 23.63
C LYS A 188 6.44 -7.04 24.09
N ALA A 189 6.46 -6.12 23.14
CA ALA A 189 6.45 -4.69 23.39
C ALA A 189 5.11 -4.05 23.06
N PHE A 190 4.83 -2.91 23.69
CA PHE A 190 3.57 -2.19 23.60
C PHE A 190 3.80 -0.72 23.25
N CYS A 191 2.90 -0.17 22.44
CA CYS A 191 2.88 1.23 22.04
C CYS A 191 1.47 1.78 22.27
N TYR A 192 1.31 2.68 23.23
CA TYR A 192 0.03 3.29 23.56
C TYR A 192 0.01 4.73 23.06
N LEU A 193 -0.96 5.04 22.20
CA LEU A 193 -1.15 6.36 21.61
C LEU A 193 -2.29 7.05 22.36
N ILE A 194 -1.95 7.95 23.30
CA ILE A 194 -2.96 8.69 24.05
C ILE A 194 -3.46 9.86 23.23
N VAL A 195 -4.77 9.92 23.06
CA VAL A 195 -5.46 10.96 22.29
C VAL A 195 -6.63 11.55 23.09
N PRO A 196 -7.04 12.80 22.81
CA PRO A 196 -8.28 13.35 23.34
C PRO A 196 -9.47 12.60 22.72
N PRO A 197 -10.72 12.83 23.20
CA PRO A 197 -11.90 12.19 22.62
C PRO A 197 -11.92 12.27 21.09
N LEU A 198 -12.19 11.16 20.40
CA LEU A 198 -12.08 11.04 18.94
C LEU A 198 -12.87 12.10 18.14
N VAL A 199 -13.91 12.68 18.77
CA VAL A 199 -14.74 13.75 18.21
C VAL A 199 -13.97 15.08 18.09
N SER A 200 -13.00 15.33 18.94
CA SER A 200 -12.19 16.57 18.91
C SER A 200 -10.96 16.48 18.00
N ILE A 201 -10.73 15.33 17.36
CA ILE A 201 -9.56 15.09 16.50
C ILE A 201 -9.96 15.33 15.04
N THR A 202 -9.11 16.04 14.29
CA THR A 202 -9.26 16.23 12.85
C THR A 202 -9.25 14.89 12.10
N ASP A 203 -9.96 14.79 10.98
CA ASP A 203 -10.02 13.55 10.19
C ASP A 203 -8.63 13.07 9.72
N ASP A 204 -7.71 13.97 9.36
CA ASP A 204 -6.34 13.62 8.98
C ASP A 204 -5.56 12.95 10.11
N ALA A 205 -5.62 13.53 11.31
CA ALA A 205 -5.00 12.94 12.49
C ALA A 205 -5.63 11.58 12.84
N ARG A 206 -6.94 11.41 12.65
CA ARG A 206 -7.63 10.12 12.85
C ARG A 206 -7.14 9.07 11.84
N LYS A 207 -7.05 9.42 10.55
CA LYS A 207 -6.51 8.54 9.50
C LYS A 207 -5.08 8.12 9.81
N ARG A 208 -4.24 9.06 10.23
CA ARG A 208 -2.86 8.80 10.64
C ARG A 208 -2.76 7.84 11.82
N LEU A 209 -3.57 8.05 12.86
CA LEU A 209 -3.57 7.20 14.07
C LEU A 209 -4.04 5.77 13.74
N LYS A 210 -5.08 5.62 12.89
CA LYS A 210 -5.51 4.31 12.40
C LYS A 210 -4.44 3.61 11.57
N ALA A 211 -3.77 4.35 10.69
CA ALA A 211 -2.70 3.79 9.87
C ALA A 211 -1.57 3.20 10.71
N ILE A 212 -1.13 3.88 11.77
CA ILE A 212 -0.04 3.35 12.61
C ILE A 212 -0.46 2.13 13.45
N GLU A 213 -1.75 2.03 13.79
CA GLU A 213 -2.36 0.87 14.46
C GLU A 213 -2.50 -0.33 13.51
N GLU A 214 -3.03 -0.12 12.30
CA GLU A 214 -3.22 -1.17 11.28
C GLU A 214 -1.89 -1.71 10.74
N PHE A 215 -0.90 -0.83 10.52
CA PHE A 215 0.41 -1.20 10.03
C PHE A 215 1.40 -1.49 11.17
N SER A 216 0.99 -2.30 12.16
CA SER A 216 1.81 -2.71 13.31
C SER A 216 2.90 -3.74 12.99
N ASP A 217 2.83 -4.38 11.82
CA ASP A 217 3.76 -5.44 11.43
C ASP A 217 5.17 -4.95 11.12
N LEU A 218 6.13 -5.85 11.31
CA LEU A 218 7.53 -5.63 11.00
C LEU A 218 7.74 -5.52 9.49
N GLY A 219 8.42 -4.46 9.04
CA GLY A 219 8.59 -4.15 7.61
C GLY A 219 7.54 -3.18 7.04
N SER A 220 6.59 -2.72 7.87
CA SER A 220 5.56 -1.75 7.50
C SER A 220 6.07 -0.33 7.19
N GLY A 221 7.35 -0.02 7.40
CA GLY A 221 7.90 1.33 7.21
C GLY A 221 7.66 1.89 5.80
N PHE A 222 7.65 1.02 4.77
CA PHE A 222 7.30 1.40 3.41
C PHE A 222 5.81 1.75 3.27
N ASN A 223 4.91 0.89 3.76
CA ASN A 223 3.45 1.12 3.73
C ASN A 223 3.07 2.38 4.52
N ILE A 224 3.72 2.63 5.64
CA ILE A 224 3.52 3.82 6.47
C ILE A 224 3.97 5.09 5.73
N ALA A 225 5.09 5.04 5.01
CA ALA A 225 5.54 6.17 4.19
C ALA A 225 4.60 6.44 3.00
N MET A 226 4.01 5.39 2.40
CA MET A 226 2.97 5.55 1.38
C MET A 226 1.69 6.18 1.96
N GLN A 227 1.27 5.76 3.14
CA GLN A 227 0.10 6.32 3.81
C GLN A 227 0.34 7.78 4.24
N ASP A 228 1.57 8.14 4.65
CA ASP A 228 1.94 9.52 4.95
C ASP A 228 1.90 10.41 3.70
N LEU A 229 2.31 9.87 2.53
CA LEU A 229 2.19 10.56 1.23
C LEU A 229 0.73 10.78 0.83
N ASP A 230 -0.14 9.79 1.05
CA ASP A 230 -1.57 9.86 0.76
C ASP A 230 -2.29 10.87 1.67
N ILE A 231 -2.06 10.78 2.99
CA ILE A 231 -2.68 11.68 3.98
C ILE A 231 -2.24 13.13 3.80
N ARG A 232 -0.95 13.39 3.54
CA ARG A 232 -0.46 14.76 3.32
C ARG A 232 -0.88 15.33 1.97
N GLY A 233 -1.37 14.49 1.06
CA GLY A 233 -1.52 14.79 -0.35
C GLY A 233 -0.14 14.93 -1.00
N ALA A 234 0.06 14.28 -2.15
CA ALA A 234 1.26 14.47 -2.95
C ALA A 234 1.28 15.92 -3.52
N GLY A 235 1.81 16.85 -2.73
CA GLY A 235 1.92 18.25 -3.10
C GLY A 235 2.85 18.47 -4.29
N ASN A 236 2.28 19.07 -5.34
CA ASN A 236 2.86 19.87 -6.43
C ASN A 236 4.29 19.56 -6.91
N LEU A 237 4.37 18.81 -8.02
CA LEU A 237 5.57 18.76 -8.87
C LEU A 237 5.53 19.74 -10.06
N LEU A 238 4.37 20.34 -10.44
CA LEU A 238 4.25 21.03 -11.75
C LEU A 238 3.56 22.42 -11.79
N GLY A 239 2.98 22.97 -10.72
CA GLY A 239 2.42 24.34 -10.76
C GLY A 239 1.25 24.59 -9.82
N ALA A 240 0.83 25.86 -9.71
CA ALA A 240 -0.22 26.32 -8.82
C ALA A 240 -1.60 25.73 -9.18
N GLU A 241 -2.31 25.21 -8.18
CA GLU A 241 -3.70 24.73 -8.24
C GLU A 241 -4.00 23.39 -8.95
N GLN A 242 -3.57 22.25 -8.39
CA GLN A 242 -4.27 20.95 -8.56
C GLN A 242 -4.07 20.01 -7.35
N SER A 243 -4.40 20.45 -6.14
CA SER A 243 -4.29 19.63 -4.92
C SER A 243 -5.32 18.51 -4.79
N GLY A 244 -6.32 18.41 -5.67
CA GLY A 244 -7.44 17.47 -5.54
C GLY A 244 -7.37 16.20 -6.40
N PHE A 245 -6.50 16.11 -7.40
CA PHE A 245 -6.64 15.08 -8.45
C PHE A 245 -6.20 13.67 -8.04
N ILE A 246 -5.29 13.54 -7.06
CA ILE A 246 -4.82 12.25 -6.54
C ILE A 246 -5.78 11.70 -5.47
N MET A 247 -6.43 12.59 -4.71
CA MET A 247 -7.33 12.23 -3.60
C MET A 247 -8.63 11.55 -4.09
N ASP A 248 -9.11 11.90 -5.30
CA ASP A 248 -10.37 11.37 -5.86
C ASP A 248 -10.22 10.06 -6.66
N MET A 249 -9.04 9.76 -7.23
CA MET A 249 -8.84 8.55 -8.05
C MET A 249 -8.30 7.36 -7.26
N GLY A 250 -7.66 7.57 -6.10
CA GLY A 250 -6.96 6.52 -5.38
C GLY A 250 -5.63 6.13 -6.03
N TYR A 251 -4.68 5.70 -5.20
CA TYR A 251 -3.29 5.45 -5.60
C TYR A 251 -3.15 4.35 -6.66
N GLU A 252 -3.95 3.29 -6.58
CA GLU A 252 -3.92 2.18 -7.56
C GLU A 252 -4.26 2.66 -8.97
N THR A 253 -5.28 3.52 -9.10
CA THR A 253 -5.69 4.09 -10.39
C THR A 253 -4.65 5.07 -10.91
N TYR A 254 -4.03 5.87 -10.03
CA TYR A 254 -2.92 6.73 -10.42
C TYR A 254 -1.71 5.93 -10.92
N GLN A 255 -1.34 4.83 -10.25
CA GLN A 255 -0.27 3.94 -10.73
C GLN A 255 -0.60 3.31 -12.08
N LYS A 256 -1.87 2.91 -12.30
CA LYS A 256 -2.29 2.34 -13.58
C LYS A 256 -2.17 3.37 -14.71
N ILE A 257 -2.68 4.59 -14.51
CA ILE A 257 -2.60 5.67 -15.50
C ILE A 257 -1.14 6.08 -15.76
N LEU A 258 -0.32 6.15 -14.71
CA LEU A 258 1.09 6.49 -14.84
C LEU A 258 1.87 5.39 -15.57
N ALA A 259 1.62 4.12 -15.26
CA ALA A 259 2.24 2.98 -15.94
C ALA A 259 1.85 2.95 -17.43
N GLU A 260 0.56 3.16 -17.73
CA GLU A 260 0.06 3.26 -19.10
C GLU A 260 0.70 4.44 -19.85
N ALA A 261 0.80 5.62 -19.23
CA ALA A 261 1.45 6.79 -19.82
C ALA A 261 2.96 6.61 -20.04
N MET A 262 3.65 5.91 -19.13
CA MET A 262 5.08 5.59 -19.27
C MET A 262 5.34 4.54 -20.34
N GLU A 263 4.44 3.56 -20.50
CA GLU A 263 4.47 2.56 -21.56
C GLU A 263 4.21 3.21 -22.94
N GLU A 264 3.29 4.18 -23.03
CA GLU A 264 3.07 4.99 -24.24
C GLU A 264 4.28 5.86 -24.63
N LEU A 265 5.06 6.31 -23.65
CA LEU A 265 6.28 7.11 -23.86
C LEU A 265 7.53 6.26 -24.17
N GLY A 266 7.43 4.93 -24.13
CA GLY A 266 8.51 4.01 -24.51
C GLY A 266 9.69 3.98 -23.53
N ILE A 267 9.47 4.32 -22.25
CA ILE A 267 10.50 4.21 -21.21
C ILE A 267 10.40 2.80 -20.61
N GLU A 268 11.29 1.89 -21.03
CA GLU A 268 11.42 0.57 -20.40
C GLU A 268 11.88 0.73 -18.94
N THR A 269 11.00 0.39 -17.99
CA THR A 269 11.42 0.16 -16.60
C THR A 269 12.24 -1.14 -16.55
N VAL A 270 13.56 -1.01 -16.39
CA VAL A 270 14.42 -2.15 -16.06
C VAL A 270 14.21 -2.49 -14.59
N GLY A 271 13.23 -3.34 -14.30
CA GLY A 271 12.94 -3.70 -12.91
C GLY A 271 11.77 -4.66 -12.65
N ALA A 272 11.04 -5.10 -13.68
CA ALA A 272 10.11 -6.21 -13.51
C ALA A 272 10.90 -7.53 -13.53
N VAL A 273 10.95 -8.18 -12.38
CA VAL A 273 11.55 -9.49 -12.15
C VAL A 273 11.05 -10.49 -13.21
N GLY A 274 12.00 -11.00 -13.99
CA GLY A 274 11.96 -12.35 -14.57
C GLY A 274 10.86 -12.66 -15.58
N GLY A 275 11.19 -12.52 -16.86
CA GLY A 275 10.46 -13.20 -17.94
C GLY A 275 10.47 -12.46 -19.27
N ARG A 276 11.61 -12.44 -19.97
CA ARG A 276 11.56 -12.27 -21.43
C ARG A 276 10.96 -13.55 -22.02
N THR A 277 9.71 -13.50 -22.47
CA THR A 277 9.22 -14.10 -23.72
C THR A 277 7.72 -13.81 -23.89
N ASP A 278 7.33 -13.48 -25.13
CA ASP A 278 5.97 -13.19 -25.62
C ASP A 278 5.32 -11.90 -25.09
N ALA A 279 5.59 -10.78 -25.78
CA ALA A 279 4.70 -9.62 -25.79
C ALA A 279 3.36 -9.99 -26.44
N ARG A 280 2.53 -10.77 -25.72
CA ARG A 280 1.11 -10.92 -26.02
C ARG A 280 0.43 -9.64 -25.59
N PHE A 281 0.20 -8.78 -26.56
CA PHE A 281 -0.64 -7.60 -26.41
C PHE A 281 -1.95 -7.99 -25.71
N ARG A 282 -2.26 -7.38 -24.56
CA ARG A 282 -3.47 -7.67 -23.78
C ARG A 282 -4.23 -6.36 -23.63
N ALA A 283 -5.26 -6.15 -24.45
CA ALA A 283 -6.14 -4.98 -24.32
C ALA A 283 -7.16 -5.18 -23.21
N ASP A 284 -7.52 -4.09 -22.53
CA ASP A 284 -8.72 -4.04 -21.69
C ASP A 284 -9.96 -4.25 -22.58
N CYS A 285 -10.62 -5.39 -22.43
CA CYS A 285 -11.78 -5.79 -23.21
C CYS A 285 -13.06 -5.60 -22.38
N THR A 286 -14.03 -4.86 -22.90
CA THR A 286 -15.34 -4.72 -22.25
C THR A 286 -16.33 -5.74 -22.78
N VAL A 287 -17.03 -6.47 -21.92
CA VAL A 287 -18.06 -7.45 -22.32
C VAL A 287 -19.45 -6.92 -21.95
N GLU A 288 -20.34 -6.81 -22.94
CA GLU A 288 -21.77 -6.51 -22.75
C GLU A 288 -22.61 -7.73 -23.11
N THR A 289 -23.48 -8.17 -22.20
CA THR A 289 -24.43 -9.26 -22.46
C THR A 289 -25.84 -8.89 -22.01
N ASP A 290 -26.86 -9.43 -22.68
CA ASP A 290 -28.26 -9.40 -22.26
C ASP A 290 -28.60 -10.50 -21.23
N GLN A 291 -27.69 -11.45 -20.99
CA GLN A 291 -27.88 -12.48 -19.99
C GLN A 291 -27.55 -11.97 -18.59
N PRO A 292 -28.35 -12.32 -17.56
CA PRO A 292 -28.05 -11.95 -16.19
C PRO A 292 -26.72 -12.61 -15.77
N ALA A 293 -25.76 -11.79 -15.36
CA ALA A 293 -24.44 -12.21 -14.92
C ALA A 293 -24.11 -11.52 -13.58
N PHE A 294 -24.56 -12.11 -12.49
CA PHE A 294 -24.37 -11.59 -11.12
C PHE A 294 -24.48 -12.73 -10.10
N ILE A 295 -24.07 -12.46 -8.86
CA ILE A 295 -24.24 -13.39 -7.73
C ILE A 295 -25.58 -13.08 -7.04
N PRO A 296 -26.60 -13.97 -7.13
CA PRO A 296 -27.90 -13.76 -6.49
C PRO A 296 -27.81 -13.69 -4.96
N ASP A 297 -28.72 -12.94 -4.33
CA ASP A 297 -28.83 -12.88 -2.85
C ASP A 297 -29.22 -14.23 -2.25
N ASP A 298 -29.96 -15.06 -3.01
CA ASP A 298 -30.38 -16.40 -2.58
C ASP A 298 -29.21 -17.42 -2.58
N TYR A 299 -28.11 -17.13 -3.26
CA TYR A 299 -26.93 -18.01 -3.32
C TYR A 299 -25.84 -17.59 -2.34
N ILE A 300 -25.59 -16.28 -2.21
CA ILE A 300 -24.71 -15.71 -1.19
C ILE A 300 -25.44 -14.51 -0.60
N ASP A 301 -25.70 -14.53 0.70
CA ASP A 301 -26.43 -13.46 1.40
C ASP A 301 -25.49 -12.39 1.99
N ILE A 302 -24.23 -12.75 2.27
CA ILE A 302 -23.22 -11.84 2.83
C ILE A 302 -22.61 -10.95 1.75
N THR A 303 -22.93 -9.65 1.77
CA THR A 303 -22.40 -8.64 0.82
C THR A 303 -20.87 -8.57 0.81
N ALA A 304 -20.21 -8.70 1.96
CA ALA A 304 -18.75 -8.65 2.06
C ALA A 304 -18.07 -9.83 1.31
N GLU A 305 -18.67 -11.02 1.33
CA GLU A 305 -18.17 -12.17 0.58
C GLU A 305 -18.41 -11.97 -0.93
N LYS A 306 -19.55 -11.42 -1.35
CA LYS A 306 -19.79 -11.07 -2.77
C LYS A 306 -18.71 -10.15 -3.30
N ILE A 307 -18.41 -9.06 -2.57
CA ILE A 307 -17.38 -8.10 -2.97
C ILE A 307 -16.01 -8.78 -3.09
N ARG A 308 -15.67 -9.68 -2.16
CA ARG A 308 -14.43 -10.45 -2.21
C ARG A 308 -14.36 -11.35 -3.45
N ILE A 309 -15.45 -12.04 -3.78
CA ILE A 309 -15.56 -12.91 -4.95
C ILE A 309 -15.43 -12.10 -6.24
N TYR A 310 -16.12 -10.96 -6.35
CA TYR A 310 -15.99 -10.07 -7.51
C TYR A 310 -14.55 -9.57 -7.70
N LYS A 311 -13.89 -9.13 -6.62
CA LYS A 311 -12.48 -8.69 -6.68
C LYS A 311 -11.53 -9.83 -7.10
N GLN A 312 -11.75 -11.03 -6.56
CA GLN A 312 -10.95 -12.20 -6.93
C GLN A 312 -11.14 -12.56 -8.41
N LEU A 313 -12.38 -12.63 -8.89
CA LEU A 313 -12.69 -12.87 -10.30
C LEU A 313 -12.07 -11.83 -11.22
N ASP A 314 -12.08 -10.55 -10.83
CA ASP A 314 -11.53 -9.46 -11.63
C ASP A 314 -10.02 -9.61 -11.85
N SER A 315 -9.29 -10.05 -10.82
CA SER A 315 -7.83 -10.25 -10.85
C SER A 315 -7.36 -11.51 -11.61
N MET A 316 -8.27 -12.46 -11.90
CA MET A 316 -7.92 -13.73 -12.52
C MET A 316 -7.72 -13.60 -14.03
N ASN A 317 -6.54 -14.01 -14.50
CA ASN A 317 -6.14 -13.94 -15.91
C ASN A 317 -6.06 -15.31 -16.60
N SER A 318 -6.17 -16.41 -15.84
CA SER A 318 -6.02 -17.78 -16.34
C SER A 318 -7.33 -18.54 -16.33
N GLU A 319 -7.69 -19.16 -17.45
CA GLU A 319 -8.92 -19.96 -17.54
C GLU A 319 -8.96 -21.11 -16.54
N LYS A 320 -7.82 -21.80 -16.32
CA LYS A 320 -7.71 -22.89 -15.34
C LYS A 320 -7.92 -22.43 -13.90
N GLU A 321 -7.55 -21.19 -13.61
CA GLU A 321 -7.73 -20.59 -12.29
C GLU A 321 -9.20 -20.26 -12.05
N ILE A 322 -9.85 -19.68 -13.07
CA ILE A 322 -11.29 -19.39 -13.06
C ILE A 322 -12.10 -20.68 -12.89
N ASP A 323 -11.75 -21.75 -13.60
CA ASP A 323 -12.42 -23.06 -13.46
C ASP A 323 -12.25 -23.66 -12.06
N ARG A 324 -11.04 -23.58 -11.50
CA ARG A 324 -10.78 -24.06 -10.14
C ARG A 324 -11.60 -23.27 -9.12
N PHE A 325 -11.66 -21.95 -9.30
CA PHE A 325 -12.41 -21.07 -8.42
C PHE A 325 -13.91 -21.33 -8.50
N HIS A 326 -14.44 -21.63 -9.69
CA HIS A 326 -15.82 -22.05 -9.88
C HIS A 326 -16.15 -23.31 -9.08
N ILE A 327 -15.28 -24.33 -9.16
CA ILE A 327 -15.43 -25.57 -8.38
C ILE A 327 -15.38 -25.30 -6.87
N GLN A 328 -14.46 -24.45 -6.41
CA GLN A 328 -14.36 -24.07 -4.99
C GLN A 328 -15.60 -23.31 -4.50
N LEU A 329 -16.19 -22.49 -5.37
CA LEU A 329 -17.41 -21.77 -5.06
C LEU A 329 -18.59 -22.74 -4.92
N ALA A 330 -18.69 -23.72 -5.83
CA ALA A 330 -19.71 -24.76 -5.76
C ALA A 330 -19.57 -25.67 -4.53
N ASP A 331 -18.34 -25.98 -4.12
CA ASP A 331 -18.05 -26.77 -2.92
C ASP A 331 -18.44 -26.03 -1.63
N ARG A 332 -18.27 -24.70 -1.59
CA ARG A 332 -18.63 -23.87 -0.41
C ARG A 332 -20.11 -23.53 -0.31
N PHE A 333 -20.76 -23.26 -1.44
CA PHE A 333 -22.10 -22.64 -1.45
C PHE A 333 -23.18 -23.49 -2.14
N GLY A 334 -22.82 -24.65 -2.69
CA GLY A 334 -23.74 -25.57 -3.36
C GLY A 334 -23.77 -25.38 -4.88
N GLU A 335 -24.83 -25.87 -5.54
CA GLU A 335 -24.95 -25.78 -7.00
C GLU A 335 -25.00 -24.32 -7.46
N THR A 336 -24.18 -23.98 -8.45
CA THR A 336 -24.06 -22.61 -8.96
C THR A 336 -25.28 -22.23 -9.80
N PRO A 337 -25.95 -21.10 -9.52
CA PRO A 337 -27.03 -20.59 -10.37
C PRO A 337 -26.54 -20.21 -11.77
N ALA A 338 -27.45 -20.21 -12.75
CA ALA A 338 -27.13 -19.85 -14.13
C ALA A 338 -26.53 -18.43 -14.25
N GLU A 339 -26.94 -17.49 -13.37
CA GLU A 339 -26.42 -16.13 -13.31
C GLU A 339 -24.94 -16.09 -12.89
N VAL A 340 -24.54 -17.01 -12.01
CA VAL A 340 -23.16 -17.17 -11.57
C VAL A 340 -22.34 -17.82 -12.68
N ASP A 341 -22.85 -18.85 -13.35
CA ASP A 341 -22.17 -19.45 -14.50
C ASP A 341 -21.93 -18.44 -15.63
N ASN A 342 -22.93 -17.60 -15.90
CA ASN A 342 -22.79 -16.51 -16.86
C ASN A 342 -21.70 -15.53 -16.44
N LEU A 343 -21.61 -15.15 -15.16
CA LEU A 343 -20.56 -14.27 -14.65
C LEU A 343 -19.16 -14.85 -14.90
N PHE A 344 -18.94 -16.14 -14.60
CA PHE A 344 -17.65 -16.80 -14.87
C PHE A 344 -17.34 -16.84 -16.38
N ASN A 345 -18.35 -17.10 -17.21
CA ASN A 345 -18.19 -17.07 -18.66
C ASN A 345 -17.84 -15.67 -19.18
N VAL A 346 -18.44 -14.61 -18.63
CA VAL A 346 -18.10 -13.22 -18.98
C VAL A 346 -16.63 -12.92 -18.71
N VAL A 347 -16.10 -13.32 -17.55
CA VAL A 347 -14.68 -13.13 -17.22
C VAL A 347 -13.77 -13.91 -18.18
N LYS A 348 -14.13 -15.14 -18.55
CA LYS A 348 -13.39 -15.93 -19.55
C LYS A 348 -13.42 -15.26 -20.93
N ILE A 349 -14.57 -14.76 -21.36
CA ILE A 349 -14.74 -14.04 -22.63
C ILE A 349 -13.92 -12.76 -22.63
N ARG A 350 -13.89 -12.02 -21.52
CA ARG A 350 -13.07 -10.82 -21.36
C ARG A 350 -11.59 -11.14 -21.56
N ASN A 351 -11.08 -12.15 -20.87
CA ASN A 351 -9.66 -12.53 -20.93
C ASN A 351 -9.28 -13.03 -22.33
N LEU A 352 -10.16 -13.83 -22.94
CA LEU A 352 -9.97 -14.32 -24.31
C LEU A 352 -10.06 -13.18 -25.33
N GLY A 353 -10.99 -12.25 -25.15
CA GLY A 353 -11.15 -11.09 -26.03
C GLY A 353 -9.95 -10.16 -25.98
N GLY A 354 -9.42 -9.89 -24.79
CA GLY A 354 -8.19 -9.11 -24.61
C GLY A 354 -6.98 -9.78 -25.28
N ALA A 355 -6.86 -11.11 -25.18
CA ALA A 355 -5.80 -11.88 -25.86
C ALA A 355 -5.96 -11.92 -27.38
N LEU A 356 -7.19 -11.87 -27.89
CA LEU A 356 -7.50 -11.79 -29.32
C LEU A 356 -7.43 -10.36 -29.88
N GLY A 357 -7.19 -9.34 -29.02
CA GLY A 357 -7.12 -7.93 -29.41
C GLY A 357 -8.47 -7.25 -29.64
N PHE A 358 -9.53 -7.74 -28.99
CA PHE A 358 -10.82 -7.07 -28.96
C PHE A 358 -10.86 -6.05 -27.83
N GLU A 359 -11.34 -4.85 -28.16
CA GLU A 359 -11.62 -3.75 -27.20
C GLU A 359 -13.00 -3.93 -26.56
N LYS A 360 -13.93 -4.52 -27.32
CA LYS A 360 -15.31 -4.72 -26.86
C LYS A 360 -15.95 -5.97 -27.47
N VAL A 361 -16.65 -6.74 -26.64
CA VAL A 361 -17.44 -7.91 -27.04
C VAL A 361 -18.90 -7.69 -26.61
N ILE A 362 -19.83 -7.76 -27.55
CA ILE A 362 -21.27 -7.62 -27.30
C ILE A 362 -21.97 -8.93 -27.64
N ILE A 363 -22.75 -9.46 -26.72
CA ILE A 363 -23.59 -10.65 -26.87
C ILE A 363 -25.03 -10.21 -26.62
N LYS A 364 -25.77 -9.89 -27.69
CA LYS A 364 -27.17 -9.41 -27.57
C LYS A 364 -28.01 -9.92 -28.73
N ASN A 365 -29.28 -10.24 -28.48
CA ASN A 365 -30.26 -10.63 -29.51
C ASN A 365 -29.78 -11.77 -30.43
N GLY A 366 -29.10 -12.76 -29.87
CA GLY A 366 -28.57 -13.90 -30.63
C GLY A 366 -27.37 -13.58 -31.53
N MET A 367 -26.72 -12.43 -31.31
CA MET A 367 -25.53 -12.01 -32.06
C MET A 367 -24.34 -11.78 -31.14
N LEU A 368 -23.18 -12.24 -31.60
CA LEU A 368 -21.87 -11.89 -31.06
C LEU A 368 -21.25 -10.83 -31.97
N ILE A 369 -20.88 -9.69 -31.39
CA ILE A 369 -20.19 -8.60 -32.08
C ILE A 369 -18.89 -8.30 -31.33
N CYS A 370 -17.75 -8.49 -31.97
CA CYS A 370 -16.44 -8.20 -31.40
C CYS A 370 -15.84 -7.01 -32.14
N PHE A 371 -15.49 -5.95 -31.42
CA PHE A 371 -14.82 -4.76 -31.94
C PHE A 371 -13.33 -4.88 -31.70
N PHE A 372 -12.55 -4.75 -32.77
CA PHE A 372 -11.11 -4.61 -32.66
C PHE A 372 -10.74 -3.21 -32.15
N ILE A 373 -9.51 -3.09 -31.68
CA ILE A 373 -8.93 -1.85 -31.18
C ILE A 373 -9.08 -0.72 -32.21
N SER A 374 -9.68 0.38 -31.78
CA SER A 374 -9.95 1.54 -32.64
C SER A 374 -8.67 2.27 -33.10
N ASN A 375 -7.56 2.12 -32.37
CA ASN A 375 -6.29 2.76 -32.69
C ASN A 375 -5.55 2.05 -33.83
N ALA A 376 -5.60 2.63 -35.04
CA ALA A 376 -4.92 2.11 -36.24
C ALA A 376 -3.38 2.08 -36.16
N LEU A 377 -2.78 2.79 -35.19
CA LEU A 377 -1.34 2.77 -34.92
C LEU A 377 -0.94 1.73 -33.87
N SER A 378 -1.90 0.98 -33.31
CA SER A 378 -1.62 -0.04 -32.29
C SER A 378 -0.61 -1.09 -32.79
N PRO A 379 0.37 -1.50 -31.96
CA PRO A 379 1.29 -2.59 -32.26
C PRO A 379 0.57 -3.90 -32.64
N TYR A 380 -0.68 -4.06 -32.21
CA TYR A 380 -1.56 -5.18 -32.56
C TYR A 380 -1.72 -5.37 -34.07
N TYR A 381 -1.97 -4.30 -34.84
CA TYR A 381 -2.14 -4.39 -36.30
C TYR A 381 -0.84 -4.71 -37.05
N LYS A 382 0.32 -4.57 -36.40
CA LYS A 382 1.64 -4.95 -36.92
C LYS A 382 2.09 -6.34 -36.45
N SER A 383 1.31 -7.02 -35.61
CA SER A 383 1.65 -8.32 -35.04
C SER A 383 1.30 -9.48 -35.98
N ASP A 384 2.10 -10.55 -35.94
CA ASP A 384 1.82 -11.79 -36.66
C ASP A 384 0.49 -12.45 -36.21
N GLN A 385 0.03 -12.17 -34.98
CA GLN A 385 -1.25 -12.65 -34.45
C GLN A 385 -2.44 -12.09 -35.25
N PHE A 386 -2.44 -10.80 -35.58
CA PHE A 386 -3.53 -10.20 -36.37
C PHE A 386 -3.63 -10.82 -37.77
N ASN A 387 -2.49 -11.08 -38.43
CA ASN A 387 -2.46 -11.76 -39.73
C ASN A 387 -2.99 -13.19 -39.64
N GLN A 388 -2.63 -13.94 -38.59
CA GLN A 388 -3.15 -15.29 -38.36
C GLN A 388 -4.66 -15.29 -38.07
N HIS A 389 -5.17 -14.33 -37.31
CA HIS A 389 -6.60 -14.18 -37.05
C HIS A 389 -7.37 -13.83 -38.33
N LEU A 390 -6.86 -12.92 -39.17
CA LEU A 390 -7.46 -12.59 -40.47
C LEU A 390 -7.54 -13.81 -41.41
N VAL A 391 -6.50 -14.61 -41.47
CA VAL A 391 -6.48 -15.85 -42.27
C VAL A 391 -7.48 -16.89 -41.74
N LYS A 392 -7.59 -17.05 -40.40
CA LYS A 392 -8.57 -17.94 -39.76
C LYS A 392 -10.03 -17.47 -39.93
N ILE A 393 -10.26 -16.15 -40.01
CA ILE A 393 -11.59 -15.58 -40.28
C ILE A 393 -11.96 -15.76 -41.75
N GLY A 394 -10.99 -15.67 -42.66
CA GLY A 394 -11.19 -15.87 -44.10
C GLY A 394 -11.44 -17.33 -44.52
N ASN A 395 -10.90 -18.30 -43.77
CA ASN A 395 -11.07 -19.74 -44.04
C ASN A 395 -12.13 -20.36 -43.14
N ASP A 396 -13.36 -20.45 -43.67
CA ASP A 396 -14.46 -21.31 -43.17
C ASP A 396 -14.88 -21.06 -41.70
N SER A 397 -14.99 -19.78 -41.34
CA SER A 397 -15.39 -19.36 -40.01
C SER A 397 -16.82 -18.77 -40.00
N PRO A 398 -17.60 -18.92 -38.91
CA PRO A 398 -18.93 -18.32 -38.78
C PRO A 398 -18.90 -16.79 -38.63
N PHE A 399 -17.71 -16.19 -38.73
CA PHE A 399 -17.41 -14.80 -38.47
C PHE A 399 -17.47 -13.97 -39.75
N THR A 400 -18.35 -12.97 -39.79
CA THR A 400 -18.39 -11.97 -40.85
C THR A 400 -17.60 -10.74 -40.42
N LEU A 401 -16.50 -10.44 -41.13
CA LEU A 401 -15.73 -9.21 -40.93
C LEU A 401 -16.46 -8.02 -41.57
N LYS A 402 -16.66 -6.94 -40.80
CA LYS A 402 -17.19 -5.66 -41.30
C LYS A 402 -16.32 -4.51 -40.83
N GLN A 403 -16.11 -3.53 -41.70
CA GLN A 403 -15.50 -2.26 -41.35
C GLN A 403 -16.58 -1.16 -41.45
N THR A 404 -16.73 -0.35 -40.40
CA THR A 404 -17.69 0.77 -40.39
C THR A 404 -17.03 1.93 -39.67
N GLU A 405 -16.99 3.12 -40.29
CA GLU A 405 -16.39 4.34 -39.71
C GLU A 405 -14.95 4.15 -39.18
N GLY A 406 -14.13 3.36 -39.88
CA GLY A 406 -12.75 3.09 -39.47
C GLY A 406 -12.59 2.05 -38.36
N LYS A 407 -13.68 1.53 -37.78
CA LYS A 407 -13.64 0.45 -36.77
C LYS A 407 -13.85 -0.90 -37.42
N LEU A 408 -12.93 -1.83 -37.18
CA LEU A 408 -13.02 -3.21 -37.61
C LEU A 408 -13.84 -4.01 -36.59
N LYS A 409 -14.82 -4.79 -37.04
CA LYS A 409 -15.63 -5.65 -36.18
C LYS A 409 -15.91 -6.99 -36.82
N ILE A 410 -16.06 -8.00 -35.99
CA ILE A 410 -16.53 -9.33 -36.37
C ILE A 410 -17.95 -9.51 -35.87
N ILE A 411 -18.79 -10.13 -36.68
CA ILE A 411 -20.18 -10.44 -36.34
C ILE A 411 -20.44 -11.91 -36.60
N THR A 412 -21.01 -12.59 -35.61
CA THR A 412 -21.57 -13.95 -35.74
C THR A 412 -23.01 -13.96 -35.26
N ARG A 413 -23.87 -14.70 -35.95
CA ARG A 413 -25.29 -14.89 -35.61
C ARG A 413 -25.53 -16.28 -35.03
N GLY A 414 -26.60 -16.44 -34.26
CA GLY A 414 -26.97 -17.71 -33.63
C GLY A 414 -26.22 -18.00 -32.33
N ILE A 415 -25.83 -16.94 -31.60
CA ILE A 415 -25.15 -17.03 -30.31
C ILE A 415 -26.08 -16.44 -29.25
N ASP A 416 -26.84 -17.33 -28.61
CA ASP A 416 -27.87 -16.98 -27.64
C ASP A 416 -27.38 -17.12 -26.18
N SER A 417 -26.15 -17.58 -25.96
CA SER A 417 -25.58 -17.76 -24.62
C SER A 417 -24.12 -17.36 -24.49
N THR A 418 -23.70 -16.94 -23.28
CA THR A 418 -22.29 -16.67 -22.97
C THR A 418 -21.41 -17.91 -23.18
N GLU A 419 -21.95 -19.10 -22.93
CA GLU A 419 -21.22 -20.35 -23.19
C GLU A 419 -20.98 -20.57 -24.70
N ALA A 420 -22.01 -20.37 -25.53
CA ALA A 420 -21.89 -20.45 -26.98
C ALA A 420 -20.92 -19.40 -27.53
N ALA A 421 -20.94 -18.19 -26.96
CA ALA A 421 -20.01 -17.12 -27.30
C ALA A 421 -18.56 -17.53 -26.99
N LEU A 422 -18.30 -18.04 -25.78
CA LEU A 422 -16.98 -18.52 -25.37
C LEU A 422 -16.45 -19.63 -26.28
N ARG A 423 -17.28 -20.64 -26.59
CA ARG A 423 -16.91 -21.73 -27.52
C ARG A 423 -16.60 -21.21 -28.92
N THR A 424 -17.33 -20.21 -29.38
CA THR A 424 -17.13 -19.61 -30.71
C THR A 424 -15.82 -18.81 -30.75
N LEU A 425 -15.56 -17.99 -29.73
CA LEU A 425 -14.30 -17.22 -29.62
C LEU A 425 -13.08 -18.12 -29.47
N LYS A 426 -13.17 -19.27 -28.81
CA LYS A 426 -12.07 -20.25 -28.72
C LYS A 426 -11.62 -20.79 -30.07
N LYS A 427 -12.48 -20.76 -31.11
CA LYS A 427 -12.08 -21.15 -32.47
C LYS A 427 -11.13 -20.15 -33.14
N LEU A 428 -11.01 -18.92 -32.60
CA LEU A 428 -10.12 -17.88 -33.11
C LEU A 428 -8.72 -17.93 -32.47
N GLN A 429 -8.60 -18.59 -31.31
CA GLN A 429 -7.31 -18.94 -30.70
C GLN A 429 -6.55 -19.93 -31.60
#